data_AF-A0A3E1K7K1-F1
#
_entry.id   AF-A0A3E1K7K1-F1
#
_cell.length_a   1.000
_cell.length_b   1.000
_cell.length_c   1.000
_cell.angle_alpha   90.00
_cell.angle_beta   90.00
_cell.angle_gamma   90.00
#
_symmetry.space_group_name_H-M   'P 1'
#
loop_
_entity.id
_entity.type
_entity.pdbx_description
1 polymer ?
#
loop_
_entity_poly.entity_id
_entity_poly.type
_entity_poly.pdbx_seq_one_letter_code
_entity_poly.pdbx_strand_id
1 'polypeptide(L)'
;MADTRFVVDYPPLKRHREELREQRRLRGRRLMVAVPAAVLSVAAAAAWSAPLAVMLAGVAAIVVFFLALPGSSSVDPGHLAGVEGEAAVLERLKSLPDDYLILNRVRLPDETLTNGQRELDFIVAGPTGLWVVEVKNTPGHLQVMPGRKHWPLARRAGCGSRPNWNAMANPVPQARAQVEALERWLLINGIEARARGVIVMAHPEIAITDARAAEMPVLVRDQLAEHLQAEPPRTLAPAALQRLGELRPA
;
A
#
# COMPACT_ATOMS: atom_id res chain seq x y z
N MET A 1 20.96 0.94 9.68
CA MET A 1 19.70 0.70 8.95
C MET A 1 19.23 -0.67 9.35
N ALA A 2 17.93 -0.85 9.56
CA ALA A 2 17.35 -2.10 10.03
C ALA A 2 17.75 -3.31 9.18
N ASP A 3 17.78 -4.47 9.82
CA ASP A 3 17.94 -5.75 9.17
C ASP A 3 16.70 -6.08 8.33
N THR A 4 16.90 -6.12 7.02
CA THR A 4 15.87 -6.31 5.99
C THR A 4 16.04 -7.61 5.22
N ARG A 5 16.83 -8.56 5.74
CA ARG A 5 17.10 -9.85 5.06
C ARG A 5 15.85 -10.70 4.80
N PHE A 6 14.75 -10.44 5.53
CA PHE A 6 13.47 -11.13 5.37
C PHE A 6 12.40 -10.24 4.73
N VAL A 7 12.78 -9.09 4.17
CA VAL A 7 11.84 -8.24 3.44
C VAL A 7 11.70 -8.78 2.02
N VAL A 8 10.47 -9.06 1.61
CA VAL A 8 10.11 -9.42 0.25
C VAL A 8 9.59 -8.21 -0.52
N ASP A 9 9.88 -8.19 -1.82
CA ASP A 9 9.31 -7.23 -2.75
C ASP A 9 7.80 -7.38 -2.86
N TYR A 10 7.14 -6.38 -3.45
CA TYR A 10 5.71 -6.37 -3.70
C TYR A 10 5.41 -6.73 -5.18
N PRO A 11 5.04 -7.98 -5.50
CA PRO A 11 4.76 -8.39 -6.88
C PRO A 11 3.68 -7.55 -7.59
N PRO A 12 2.57 -7.12 -6.92
CA PRO A 12 1.56 -6.29 -7.56
C PRO A 12 2.10 -4.94 -8.05
N LEU A 13 2.98 -4.28 -7.26
CA LEU A 13 3.62 -3.02 -7.67
C LEU A 13 4.54 -3.22 -8.87
N LYS A 14 5.30 -4.32 -8.87
CA LYS A 14 6.20 -4.65 -9.99
C LYS A 14 5.40 -4.91 -11.27
N ARG A 15 4.37 -5.76 -11.19
CA ARG A 15 3.47 -6.07 -12.31
C ARG A 15 2.80 -4.81 -12.85
N HIS A 16 2.25 -3.96 -11.97
CA HIS A 16 1.64 -2.70 -12.37
C HIS A 16 2.63 -1.78 -13.12
N ARG A 17 3.86 -1.64 -12.62
CA ARG A 17 4.91 -0.84 -13.27
C ARG A 17 5.33 -1.43 -14.62
N GLU A 18 5.41 -2.75 -14.73
CA GLU A 18 5.72 -3.46 -15.98
C GLU A 18 4.62 -3.29 -17.02
N GLU A 19 3.35 -3.48 -16.64
CA GLU A 19 2.19 -3.27 -17.51
C GLU A 19 2.14 -1.82 -18.02
N LEU A 20 2.36 -0.82 -17.14
CA LEU A 20 2.40 0.59 -17.55
C LEU A 20 3.57 0.88 -18.51
N ARG A 21 4.74 0.27 -18.30
CA ARG A 21 5.90 0.45 -19.19
C ARG A 21 5.63 -0.16 -20.56
N GLU A 22 5.07 -1.36 -20.60
CA GLU A 22 4.71 -2.05 -21.84
C GLU A 22 3.64 -1.25 -22.59
N GLN A 23 2.59 -0.78 -21.91
CA GLN A 23 1.56 0.06 -22.51
C GLN A 23 2.13 1.37 -23.05
N ARG A 24 3.02 2.04 -22.31
CA ARG A 24 3.72 3.25 -22.80
C ARG A 24 4.54 2.95 -24.05
N ARG A 25 5.24 1.81 -24.11
CA ARG A 25 6.03 1.39 -25.27
C ARG A 25 5.15 1.09 -26.48
N LEU A 26 4.08 0.31 -26.29
CA LEU A 26 3.12 -0.01 -27.35
C LEU A 26 2.41 1.26 -27.87
N ARG A 27 2.01 2.16 -26.96
CA ARG A 27 1.45 3.46 -27.30
C ARG A 27 2.43 4.31 -28.10
N GLY A 28 3.68 4.42 -27.66
CA GLY A 28 4.73 5.14 -28.38
C GLY A 28 4.87 4.62 -29.81
N ARG A 29 4.97 3.29 -29.99
CA ARG A 29 5.05 2.66 -31.31
C ARG A 29 3.81 2.93 -32.17
N ARG A 30 2.60 2.83 -31.61
CA ARG A 30 1.35 3.13 -32.33
C ARG A 30 1.29 4.58 -32.77
N LEU A 31 1.64 5.53 -31.90
CA LEU A 31 1.64 6.96 -32.23
C LEU A 31 2.72 7.31 -33.26
N MET A 32 3.91 6.69 -33.18
CA MET A 32 4.98 6.86 -34.17
C MET A 32 4.57 6.44 -35.59
N VAL A 33 3.62 5.52 -35.73
CA VAL A 33 3.08 5.10 -37.03
C VAL A 33 1.83 5.90 -37.41
N ALA A 34 0.90 6.06 -36.48
CA ALA A 34 -0.40 6.69 -36.72
C ALA A 34 -0.30 8.18 -37.04
N VAL A 35 0.60 8.92 -36.36
CA VAL A 35 0.74 10.37 -36.59
C VAL A 35 1.30 10.67 -37.99
N PRO A 36 2.42 10.07 -38.45
CA PRO A 36 2.88 10.28 -39.81
C PRO A 36 1.87 9.81 -40.86
N ALA A 37 1.21 8.67 -40.65
CA ALA A 37 0.19 8.18 -41.58
C ALA A 37 -1.01 9.14 -41.69
N ALA A 38 -1.45 9.72 -40.57
CA ALA A 38 -2.48 10.75 -40.53
C ALA A 38 -2.06 12.04 -41.26
N VAL A 39 -0.82 12.51 -41.04
CA VAL A 39 -0.31 13.71 -41.72
C VAL A 39 -0.22 13.48 -43.23
N LEU A 40 0.30 12.33 -43.65
CA LEU A 40 0.42 11.98 -45.08
C LEU A 40 -0.94 11.84 -45.76
N SER A 41 -1.92 11.23 -45.10
CA SER A 41 -3.27 11.07 -45.68
C SER A 41 -3.99 12.41 -45.83
N VAL A 42 -3.86 13.31 -44.86
CA VAL A 42 -4.41 14.68 -44.94
C VAL A 42 -3.70 15.49 -46.03
N ALA A 43 -2.38 15.40 -46.13
CA ALA A 43 -1.61 16.10 -47.16
C ALA A 43 -1.97 15.62 -48.58
N ALA A 44 -2.11 14.30 -48.77
CA ALA A 44 -2.55 13.72 -50.04
C ALA A 44 -3.96 14.18 -50.42
N ALA A 45 -4.89 14.21 -49.47
CA ALA A 45 -6.24 14.70 -49.70
C ALA A 45 -6.29 16.20 -50.04
N ALA A 46 -5.44 17.01 -49.39
CA ALA A 46 -5.34 18.44 -49.66
C ALA A 46 -4.87 18.75 -51.10
N ALA A 47 -4.09 17.86 -51.71
CA ALA A 47 -3.69 17.97 -53.11
C ALA A 47 -4.84 17.75 -54.11
N TRP A 48 -5.94 17.13 -53.69
CA TRP A 48 -7.11 16.84 -54.54
C TRP A 48 -8.33 17.69 -54.20
N SER A 49 -8.60 17.94 -52.92
CA SER A 49 -9.82 18.61 -52.45
C SER A 49 -9.68 19.13 -51.01
N ALA A 50 -9.86 20.44 -50.82
CA ALA A 50 -9.84 21.06 -49.49
C ALA A 50 -10.94 20.53 -48.54
N PRO A 51 -12.21 20.36 -48.97
CA PRO A 51 -13.24 19.75 -48.13
C PRO A 51 -12.87 18.34 -47.64
N LEU A 52 -12.27 17.51 -48.50
CA LEU A 52 -11.84 16.16 -48.15
C LEU A 52 -10.72 16.17 -47.10
N ALA A 53 -9.76 17.09 -47.24
CA ALA A 53 -8.67 17.25 -46.30
C ALA A 53 -9.16 17.63 -44.90
N VAL A 54 -10.12 18.55 -44.81
CA VAL A 54 -10.73 18.97 -43.53
C VAL A 54 -11.44 17.78 -42.85
N MET A 55 -12.21 17.00 -43.61
CA MET A 55 -12.87 15.81 -43.07
C MET A 55 -11.86 14.78 -42.53
N LEU A 56 -10.82 14.46 -43.30
CA LEU A 56 -9.78 13.51 -42.88
C LEU A 56 -8.97 14.02 -41.71
N ALA A 57 -8.71 15.32 -41.62
CA ALA A 57 -8.05 15.91 -40.46
C ALA A 57 -8.86 15.71 -39.18
N GLY A 58 -10.19 15.88 -39.24
CA GLY A 58 -11.09 15.61 -38.10
C GLY A 58 -11.07 14.14 -37.66
N VAL A 59 -11.19 13.21 -38.61
CA VAL A 59 -11.14 11.77 -38.31
C VAL A 59 -9.78 11.36 -37.75
N ALA A 60 -8.69 11.83 -38.37
CA ALA A 60 -7.34 11.56 -37.91
C ALA A 60 -7.10 12.09 -36.49
N ALA A 61 -7.59 13.30 -36.18
CA ALA A 61 -7.48 13.88 -34.84
C ALA A 61 -8.19 13.01 -33.79
N ILE A 62 -9.39 12.51 -34.09
CA ILE A 62 -10.14 11.61 -33.20
C ILE A 62 -9.37 10.29 -33.01
N VAL A 63 -8.87 9.68 -34.08
CA VAL A 63 -8.11 8.42 -34.01
C VAL A 63 -6.83 8.59 -33.18
N VAL A 64 -6.05 9.66 -33.44
CA VAL A 64 -4.83 9.95 -32.68
C VAL A 64 -5.16 10.23 -31.21
N PHE A 65 -6.25 10.95 -30.93
CA PHE A 65 -6.71 11.21 -29.56
C PHE A 65 -6.98 9.90 -28.80
N PHE A 66 -7.75 8.98 -29.36
CA PHE A 66 -8.04 7.70 -28.71
C PHE A 66 -6.78 6.81 -28.57
N LEU A 67 -5.88 6.83 -29.55
CA LEU A 67 -4.59 6.11 -29.45
C LEU A 67 -3.65 6.70 -28.39
N ALA A 68 -3.81 7.99 -28.04
CA ALA A 68 -3.01 8.66 -27.03
C ALA A 68 -3.48 8.40 -25.59
N LEU A 69 -4.73 7.96 -25.40
CA LEU A 69 -5.29 7.70 -24.07
C LEU A 69 -4.46 6.64 -23.32
N PRO A 70 -4.18 6.86 -22.02
CA PRO A 70 -3.50 5.87 -21.20
C PRO A 70 -4.38 4.63 -21.00
N GLY A 71 -3.76 3.44 -21.02
CA GLY A 71 -4.45 2.20 -20.66
C GLY A 71 -4.66 2.08 -19.14
N SER A 72 -5.53 1.17 -18.73
CA SER A 72 -5.68 0.74 -17.33
C SER A 72 -4.78 -0.46 -17.04
N SER A 73 -4.40 -0.60 -15.77
CA SER A 73 -3.70 -1.77 -15.24
C SER A 73 -4.67 -2.90 -14.93
N SER A 74 -4.21 -4.16 -15.01
CA SER A 74 -4.99 -5.34 -14.62
C SER A 74 -5.12 -5.49 -13.10
N VAL A 75 -4.20 -4.87 -12.35
CA VAL A 75 -4.21 -4.86 -10.89
C VAL A 75 -5.35 -3.99 -10.37
N ASP A 76 -6.16 -4.55 -9.46
CA ASP A 76 -7.23 -3.84 -8.76
C ASP A 76 -6.70 -2.55 -8.09
N PRO A 77 -7.31 -1.38 -8.34
CA PRO A 77 -6.83 -0.11 -7.77
C PRO A 77 -6.82 -0.07 -6.24
N GLY A 78 -7.77 -0.73 -5.57
CA GLY A 78 -7.83 -0.79 -4.12
C GLY A 78 -6.70 -1.63 -3.54
N HIS A 79 -6.43 -2.79 -4.16
CA HIS A 79 -5.28 -3.63 -3.81
C HIS A 79 -3.96 -2.91 -4.05
N LEU A 80 -3.81 -2.22 -5.19
CA LEU A 80 -2.62 -1.43 -5.49
C LEU A 80 -2.40 -0.34 -4.42
N ALA A 81 -3.46 0.39 -4.05
CA ALA A 81 -3.39 1.40 -3.00
C ALA A 81 -2.97 0.79 -1.65
N GLY A 82 -3.46 -0.38 -1.28
CA GLY A 82 -3.02 -1.09 -0.07
C GLY A 82 -1.50 -1.34 -0.08
N VAL A 83 -1.01 -1.94 -1.16
CA VAL A 83 0.40 -2.30 -1.34
C VAL A 83 1.31 -1.05 -1.42
N GLU A 84 0.85 0.05 -2.02
CA GLU A 84 1.57 1.34 -1.98
C GLU A 84 1.72 1.88 -0.56
N GLY A 85 0.70 1.69 0.28
CA GLY A 85 0.74 2.05 1.69
C GLY A 85 1.78 1.23 2.46
N GLU A 86 1.77 -0.09 2.29
CA GLU A 86 2.76 -0.99 2.88
C GLU A 86 4.18 -0.61 2.43
N ALA A 87 4.39 -0.38 1.14
CA ALA A 87 5.69 0.05 0.62
C ALA A 87 6.15 1.39 1.24
N ALA A 88 5.24 2.36 1.42
CA ALA A 88 5.58 3.63 2.05
C ALA A 88 5.94 3.49 3.54
N VAL A 89 5.28 2.59 4.27
CA VAL A 89 5.59 2.28 5.67
C VAL A 89 6.93 1.54 5.78
N LEU A 90 7.20 0.60 4.88
CA LEU A 90 8.47 -0.12 4.82
C LEU A 90 9.67 0.83 4.69
N GLU A 91 9.57 1.88 3.86
CA GLU A 91 10.65 2.87 3.73
C GLU A 91 10.91 3.63 5.04
N ARG A 92 9.90 3.84 5.89
CA ARG A 92 10.07 4.40 7.24
C ARG A 92 10.65 3.39 8.22
N LEU A 93 10.29 2.12 8.11
CA LEU A 93 10.87 1.07 8.95
C LEU A 93 12.36 0.85 8.62
N LYS A 94 12.76 0.94 7.34
CA LYS A 94 14.17 0.82 6.92
C LYS A 94 15.10 1.86 7.56
N SER A 95 14.58 3.01 7.98
CA SER A 95 15.38 4.03 8.67
C SER A 95 15.64 3.73 10.15
N LEU A 96 15.04 2.68 10.71
CA LEU A 96 15.38 2.22 12.06
C LEU A 96 16.86 1.79 12.15
N PRO A 97 17.44 1.78 13.36
CA PRO A 97 18.78 1.23 13.59
C PRO A 97 18.88 -0.27 13.24
N ASP A 98 20.10 -0.77 13.08
CA ASP A 98 20.41 -2.14 12.62
C ASP A 98 20.13 -3.24 13.66
N ASP A 99 19.84 -2.87 14.90
CA ASP A 99 19.35 -3.75 15.95
C ASP A 99 17.83 -4.05 15.83
N TYR A 100 17.15 -3.45 14.85
CA TYR A 100 15.78 -3.81 14.46
C TYR A 100 15.77 -4.77 13.26
N LEU A 101 14.98 -5.82 13.37
CA LEU A 101 14.65 -6.80 12.34
C LEU A 101 13.25 -6.53 11.78
N ILE A 102 13.12 -6.52 10.46
CA ILE A 102 11.84 -6.30 9.77
C ILE A 102 11.49 -7.51 8.92
N LEU A 103 10.24 -7.98 9.08
CA LEU A 103 9.60 -8.94 8.19
C LEU A 103 8.33 -8.30 7.66
N ASN A 104 8.04 -8.46 6.37
CA ASN A 104 6.77 -8.01 5.78
C ASN A 104 5.97 -9.17 5.20
N ARG A 105 4.65 -9.04 5.13
CA ARG A 105 3.75 -10.03 4.49
C ARG A 105 3.91 -11.44 5.04
N VAL A 106 3.98 -11.55 6.37
CA VAL A 106 4.12 -12.83 7.06
C VAL A 106 2.76 -13.52 7.11
N ARG A 107 2.69 -14.79 6.67
CA ARG A 107 1.48 -15.61 6.78
C ARG A 107 1.62 -16.60 7.92
N LEU A 108 0.73 -16.50 8.89
CA LEU A 108 0.65 -17.42 10.03
C LEU A 108 -0.56 -18.35 9.88
N PRO A 109 -0.46 -19.63 10.27
CA PRO A 109 -1.62 -20.52 10.33
C PRO A 109 -2.70 -19.96 11.26
N ASP A 110 -3.94 -19.92 10.80
CA ASP A 110 -5.10 -19.51 11.58
C ASP A 110 -6.35 -20.27 11.12
N GLU A 111 -6.69 -21.31 11.88
CA GLU A 111 -7.83 -22.20 11.61
C GLU A 111 -9.19 -21.50 11.72
N THR A 112 -9.24 -20.29 12.31
CA THR A 112 -10.48 -19.50 12.39
C THR A 112 -10.86 -18.84 11.06
N LEU A 113 -9.95 -18.84 10.08
CA LEU A 113 -10.14 -18.24 8.77
C LEU A 113 -10.35 -19.31 7.68
N THR A 114 -11.18 -19.01 6.68
CA THR A 114 -11.50 -19.95 5.58
C THR A 114 -10.28 -20.36 4.77
N ASN A 115 -9.29 -19.47 4.62
CA ASN A 115 -8.03 -19.73 3.93
C ASN A 115 -6.98 -20.38 4.84
N GLY A 116 -7.30 -20.63 6.12
CA GLY A 116 -6.40 -21.20 7.13
C GLY A 116 -5.19 -20.34 7.48
N GLN A 117 -5.15 -19.06 7.05
CA GLN A 117 -3.96 -18.23 7.18
C GLN A 117 -4.31 -16.76 7.45
N ARG A 118 -3.59 -16.17 8.39
CA ARG A 118 -3.61 -14.74 8.70
C ARG A 118 -2.35 -14.07 8.17
N GLU A 119 -2.54 -13.00 7.39
CA GLU A 119 -1.45 -12.15 6.89
C GLU A 119 -1.20 -11.00 7.88
N LEU A 120 0.07 -10.75 8.16
CA LEU A 120 0.59 -9.65 8.95
C LEU A 120 1.40 -8.74 8.02
N ASP A 121 1.07 -7.45 7.98
CA ASP A 121 1.73 -6.50 7.08
C ASP A 121 3.21 -6.35 7.45
N PHE A 122 3.50 -6.08 8.73
CA PHE A 122 4.87 -6.16 9.25
C PHE A 122 4.97 -6.77 10.64
N ILE A 123 6.09 -7.46 10.85
CA ILE A 123 6.64 -7.78 12.16
C ILE A 123 7.94 -6.99 12.31
N VAL A 124 8.08 -6.27 13.42
CA VAL A 124 9.29 -5.53 13.78
C VAL A 124 9.79 -6.03 15.13
N ALA A 125 11.02 -6.52 15.17
CA ALA A 125 11.64 -7.06 16.39
C ALA A 125 12.93 -6.31 16.68
N GLY A 126 13.14 -5.82 17.91
CA GLY A 126 14.35 -5.06 18.23
C GLY A 126 14.50 -4.74 19.73
N PRO A 127 15.24 -3.67 20.08
CA PRO A 127 15.48 -3.27 21.48
C PRO A 127 14.21 -3.04 22.28
N THR A 128 13.16 -2.55 21.63
CA THR A 128 11.85 -2.30 22.25
C THR A 128 10.92 -3.52 22.14
N GLY A 129 11.44 -4.70 21.81
CA GLY A 129 10.66 -5.93 21.76
C GLY A 129 9.99 -6.18 20.41
N LEU A 130 8.86 -6.86 20.44
CA LEU A 130 8.15 -7.37 19.26
C LEU A 130 6.92 -6.53 18.95
N TRP A 131 6.77 -6.16 17.67
CA TRP A 131 5.69 -5.33 17.17
C TRP A 131 5.04 -5.96 15.94
N VAL A 132 3.71 -5.87 15.88
CA VAL A 132 2.90 -6.09 14.69
C VAL A 132 2.43 -4.73 14.21
N VAL A 133 2.76 -4.38 12.97
CA VAL A 133 2.34 -3.12 12.34
C VAL A 133 1.25 -3.45 11.33
N GLU A 134 0.05 -2.93 11.55
CA GLU A 134 -1.08 -3.01 10.61
C GLU A 134 -1.15 -1.69 9.82
N VAL A 135 -1.25 -1.77 8.49
CA VAL A 135 -1.21 -0.61 7.61
C VAL A 135 -2.56 -0.35 6.96
N LYS A 136 -3.04 0.90 7.04
CA LYS A 136 -4.21 1.37 6.30
C LYS A 136 -3.83 2.56 5.43
N ASN A 137 -4.07 2.45 4.12
CA ASN A 137 -3.80 3.52 3.17
C ASN A 137 -5.10 4.20 2.71
N THR A 138 -5.59 5.16 3.50
CA THR A 138 -6.79 5.93 3.13
C THR A 138 -6.56 7.42 3.34
N PRO A 139 -6.86 8.29 2.35
CA PRO A 139 -6.79 9.75 2.50
C PRO A 139 -7.97 10.32 3.29
N GLY A 140 -7.76 11.49 3.89
CA GLY A 140 -8.83 12.29 4.48
C GLY A 140 -8.60 12.64 5.94
N HIS A 141 -9.68 12.88 6.67
CA HIS A 141 -9.70 13.16 8.09
C HIS A 141 -10.43 12.03 8.81
N LEU A 142 -9.69 11.25 9.59
CA LEU A 142 -10.18 10.09 10.33
C LEU A 142 -10.40 10.49 11.79
N GLN A 143 -11.61 10.24 12.30
CA GLN A 143 -11.90 10.34 13.72
C GLN A 143 -11.85 8.97 14.37
N VAL A 144 -10.93 8.77 15.31
CA VAL A 144 -10.81 7.52 16.06
C VAL A 144 -11.98 7.43 17.05
N MET A 145 -12.80 6.38 16.90
CA MET A 145 -13.92 6.12 17.81
C MET A 145 -13.78 4.72 18.42
N PRO A 146 -13.16 4.60 19.61
CA PRO A 146 -12.97 3.32 20.28
C PRO A 146 -14.29 2.57 20.47
N GLY A 147 -14.25 1.24 20.35
CA GLY A 147 -15.43 0.37 20.48
C GLY A 147 -16.45 0.45 19.34
N ARG A 148 -16.34 1.40 18.41
CA ARG A 148 -17.19 1.43 17.20
C ARG A 148 -16.66 0.46 16.15
N LYS A 149 -17.57 -0.17 15.41
CA LYS A 149 -17.24 -1.03 14.25
C LYS A 149 -16.61 -0.25 13.10
N HIS A 150 -17.04 1.00 12.91
CA HIS A 150 -16.53 1.89 11.87
C HIS A 150 -16.22 3.27 12.45
N TRP A 151 -15.16 3.87 11.95
CA TRP A 151 -14.68 5.20 12.30
C TRP A 151 -15.07 6.21 11.23
N PRO A 152 -15.60 7.40 11.60
CA PRO A 152 -15.92 8.44 10.64
C PRO A 152 -14.69 8.88 9.85
N LEU A 153 -14.87 9.04 8.54
CA LEU A 153 -13.83 9.47 7.61
C LEU A 153 -14.38 10.56 6.69
N ALA A 154 -13.89 11.79 6.83
CA ALA A 154 -14.17 12.88 5.91
C ALA A 154 -13.12 12.91 4.80
N ARG A 155 -13.55 12.82 3.54
CA ARG A 155 -12.67 13.05 2.39
C ARG A 155 -12.85 14.48 1.89
N ARG A 156 -11.75 15.11 1.46
CA ARG A 156 -11.82 16.40 0.77
C ARG A 156 -12.72 16.24 -0.44
N ALA A 157 -13.59 17.22 -0.62
CA ALA A 157 -14.39 17.34 -1.82
C ALA A 157 -13.52 17.86 -2.96
N GLY A 158 -13.84 17.52 -4.21
CA GLY A 158 -13.29 18.23 -5.36
C GLY A 158 -13.71 19.70 -5.34
N CYS A 159 -13.02 20.56 -6.09
CA CYS A 159 -13.30 22.01 -6.15
C CYS A 159 -14.81 22.30 -6.24
N GLY A 160 -15.36 22.96 -5.23
CA GLY A 160 -16.77 23.39 -5.17
C GLY A 160 -17.79 22.38 -4.61
N SER A 161 -17.36 21.17 -4.21
CA SER A 161 -18.27 20.16 -3.64
C SER A 161 -18.21 20.11 -2.10
N ARG A 162 -19.23 19.50 -1.47
CA ARG A 162 -19.25 19.26 -0.02
C ARG A 162 -18.35 18.07 0.34
N PRO A 163 -17.70 18.04 1.51
CA PRO A 163 -16.93 16.90 1.97
C PRO A 163 -17.75 15.61 1.87
N ASN A 164 -17.13 14.55 1.35
CA ASN A 164 -17.75 13.25 1.29
C ASN A 164 -17.47 12.51 2.60
N TRP A 165 -18.53 12.22 3.35
CA TRP A 165 -18.48 11.47 4.59
C TRP A 165 -18.59 9.97 4.30
N ASN A 166 -17.54 9.24 4.64
CA ASN A 166 -17.49 7.79 4.59
C ASN A 166 -17.19 7.24 5.98
N ALA A 167 -17.05 5.92 6.07
CA ALA A 167 -16.55 5.26 7.26
C ALA A 167 -15.43 4.30 6.90
N MET A 168 -14.42 4.20 7.78
CA MET A 168 -13.38 3.19 7.70
C MET A 168 -13.71 2.09 8.71
N ALA A 169 -13.55 0.81 8.35
CA ALA A 169 -13.65 -0.27 9.32
C ALA A 169 -12.60 -0.03 10.43
N ASN A 170 -13.01 -0.24 11.69
CA ASN A 170 -12.09 -0.13 12.81
C ASN A 170 -10.98 -1.21 12.65
N PRO A 171 -9.70 -0.80 12.54
CA PRO A 171 -8.59 -1.74 12.31
C PRO A 171 -8.13 -2.44 13.60
N VAL A 172 -8.55 -1.97 14.78
CA VAL A 172 -8.09 -2.51 16.07
C VAL A 172 -8.41 -4.00 16.26
N PRO A 173 -9.62 -4.51 15.95
CA PRO A 173 -9.89 -5.94 16.04
C PRO A 173 -9.00 -6.79 15.11
N GLN A 174 -8.68 -6.27 13.91
CA GLN A 174 -7.80 -6.96 12.96
C GLN A 174 -6.37 -7.03 13.52
N ALA A 175 -5.83 -5.89 13.95
CA ALA A 175 -4.48 -5.81 14.51
C ALA A 175 -4.34 -6.65 15.80
N ARG A 176 -5.37 -6.69 16.66
CA ARG A 176 -5.40 -7.56 17.83
C ARG A 176 -5.32 -9.04 17.43
N ALA A 177 -6.14 -9.47 16.48
CA ALA A 177 -6.14 -10.86 16.02
C ALA A 177 -4.79 -11.26 15.39
N GLN A 178 -4.10 -10.34 14.72
CA GLN A 178 -2.74 -10.54 14.21
C GLN A 178 -1.70 -10.68 15.33
N VAL A 179 -1.76 -9.82 16.36
CA VAL A 179 -0.93 -9.93 17.56
C VAL A 179 -1.14 -11.29 18.22
N GLU A 180 -2.39 -11.69 18.45
CA GLU A 180 -2.74 -12.98 19.06
C GLU A 180 -2.25 -14.17 18.22
N ALA A 181 -2.34 -14.08 16.88
CA ALA A 181 -1.83 -15.13 16.00
C ALA A 181 -0.31 -15.27 16.10
N LEU A 182 0.42 -14.15 16.16
CA LEU A 182 1.87 -14.16 16.34
C LEU A 182 2.28 -14.72 17.70
N GLU A 183 1.64 -14.27 18.78
CA GLU A 183 1.92 -14.78 20.13
C GLU A 183 1.62 -16.28 20.23
N ARG A 184 0.51 -16.74 19.64
CA ARG A 184 0.17 -18.16 19.58
C ARG A 184 1.22 -18.97 18.80
N TRP A 185 1.65 -18.47 17.64
CA TRP A 185 2.68 -19.12 16.86
C TRP A 185 4.00 -19.22 17.63
N LEU A 186 4.42 -18.14 18.31
CA LEU A 186 5.62 -18.15 19.14
C LEU A 186 5.52 -19.17 20.28
N LEU A 187 4.38 -19.19 20.98
CA LEU A 187 4.15 -20.13 22.09
C LEU A 187 4.21 -21.60 21.63
N ILE A 188 3.58 -21.93 20.50
CA ILE A 188 3.63 -23.28 19.90
C ILE A 188 5.07 -23.67 19.55
N ASN A 189 5.91 -22.69 19.17
CA ASN A 189 7.33 -22.88 18.87
C ASN A 189 8.24 -22.76 20.11
N GLY A 190 7.68 -22.80 21.32
CA GLY A 190 8.42 -22.78 22.58
C GLY A 190 9.01 -21.42 22.96
N ILE A 191 8.48 -20.33 22.39
CA ILE A 191 8.92 -18.96 22.67
C ILE A 191 7.84 -18.22 23.44
N GLU A 192 8.16 -17.83 24.66
CA GLU A 192 7.32 -16.92 25.45
C GLU A 192 7.72 -15.47 25.18
N ALA A 193 7.06 -14.85 24.21
CA ALA A 193 7.22 -13.42 23.93
C ALA A 193 5.85 -12.79 23.66
N ARG A 194 5.71 -11.53 24.10
CA ARG A 194 4.50 -10.74 23.86
C ARG A 194 4.76 -9.72 22.77
N ALA A 195 3.83 -9.64 21.83
CA ALA A 195 3.86 -8.66 20.75
C ALA A 195 2.97 -7.46 21.10
N ARG A 196 3.36 -6.28 20.59
CA ARG A 196 2.55 -5.07 20.65
C ARG A 196 2.00 -4.76 19.27
N GLY A 197 0.75 -4.33 19.21
CA GLY A 197 0.16 -3.86 17.94
C GLY A 197 0.33 -2.36 17.78
N VAL A 198 0.50 -1.92 16.54
CA VAL A 198 0.39 -0.51 16.15
C VAL A 198 -0.32 -0.42 14.80
N ILE A 199 -1.22 0.55 14.66
CA ILE A 199 -1.92 0.83 13.41
C ILE A 199 -1.28 2.06 12.78
N VAL A 200 -0.96 1.96 11.50
CA VAL A 200 -0.30 3.03 10.74
C VAL A 200 -1.16 3.45 9.57
N MET A 201 -1.53 4.73 9.58
CA MET A 201 -2.17 5.39 8.45
C MET A 201 -1.09 5.85 7.47
N ALA A 202 -0.98 5.15 6.33
CA ALA A 202 0.13 5.33 5.39
C ALA A 202 -0.03 6.51 4.42
N HIS A 203 -1.27 6.97 4.22
CA HIS A 203 -1.55 7.98 3.21
C HIS A 203 -0.97 9.36 3.64
N PRO A 204 -0.25 10.09 2.78
CA PRO A 204 0.36 11.39 3.15
C PRO A 204 -0.66 12.46 3.53
N GLU A 205 -1.86 12.40 2.95
CA GLU A 205 -2.93 13.36 3.21
C GLU A 205 -3.92 12.93 4.31
N ILE A 206 -3.56 11.94 5.15
CA ILE A 206 -4.38 11.57 6.29
C ILE A 206 -4.15 12.52 7.46
N ALA A 207 -5.24 12.93 8.12
CA ALA A 207 -5.23 13.57 9.41
C ALA A 207 -6.03 12.71 10.39
N ILE A 208 -5.58 12.65 11.64
CA ILE A 208 -6.18 11.80 12.67
C ILE A 208 -6.57 12.67 13.86
N THR A 209 -7.81 12.54 14.32
CA THR A 209 -8.31 13.14 15.57
C THR A 209 -8.60 12.03 16.57
N ASP A 210 -8.41 12.32 17.86
CA ASP A 210 -8.69 11.41 18.98
C ASP A 210 -7.84 10.12 18.96
N ALA A 211 -6.66 10.15 18.31
CA ALA A 211 -5.77 9.01 18.18
C ALA A 211 -5.43 8.33 19.53
N ARG A 212 -5.28 9.13 20.59
CA ARG A 212 -4.99 8.67 21.95
C ARG A 212 -6.13 7.91 22.62
N ALA A 213 -7.35 8.00 22.08
CA ALA A 213 -8.51 7.30 22.63
C ALA A 213 -8.47 5.80 22.27
N ALA A 214 -7.75 5.40 21.21
CA ALA A 214 -7.60 4.00 20.85
C ALA A 214 -6.78 3.23 21.88
N GLU A 215 -7.23 2.01 22.16
CA GLU A 215 -6.53 1.03 23.00
C GLU A 215 -5.20 0.53 22.38
N MET A 216 -5.03 0.74 21.08
CA MET A 216 -3.81 0.44 20.34
C MET A 216 -3.34 1.73 19.67
N PRO A 217 -2.02 2.07 19.67
CA PRO A 217 -1.53 3.27 19.03
C PRO A 217 -1.96 3.36 17.56
N VAL A 218 -2.53 4.50 17.17
CA VAL A 218 -2.88 4.84 15.79
C VAL A 218 -2.02 6.01 15.36
N LEU A 219 -1.12 5.79 14.40
CA LEU A 219 -0.08 6.73 14.00
C LEU A 219 -0.23 7.11 12.53
N VAL A 220 0.32 8.26 12.15
CA VAL A 220 0.69 8.49 10.74
C VAL A 220 2.07 7.88 10.47
N ARG A 221 2.35 7.49 9.23
CA ARG A 221 3.60 6.79 8.86
C ARG A 221 4.89 7.46 9.35
N ASP A 222 4.92 8.80 9.41
CA ASP A 222 6.14 9.55 9.75
C ASP A 222 6.43 9.52 11.26
N GLN A 223 5.45 9.14 12.09
CA GLN A 223 5.60 8.98 13.54
C GLN A 223 6.06 7.57 13.94
N LEU A 224 6.01 6.60 13.02
CA LEU A 224 6.22 5.18 13.34
C LEU A 224 7.60 4.90 13.91
N ALA A 225 8.66 5.33 13.22
CA ALA A 225 10.02 5.03 13.62
C ALA A 225 10.38 5.66 14.97
N GLU A 226 9.93 6.90 15.22
CA GLU A 226 10.11 7.58 16.50
C GLU A 226 9.35 6.86 17.62
N HIS A 227 8.09 6.48 17.38
CA HIS A 227 7.28 5.75 18.35
C HIS A 227 7.92 4.43 18.77
N LEU A 228 8.40 3.62 17.80
CA LEU A 228 9.03 2.34 18.09
C LEU A 228 10.34 2.46 18.89
N GLN A 229 11.05 3.59 18.78
CA GLN A 229 12.30 3.87 19.50
C GLN A 229 12.08 4.52 20.87
N ALA A 230 11.00 5.28 21.04
CA ALA A 230 10.67 5.95 22.30
C ALA A 230 10.15 5.00 23.40
N GLU A 231 9.79 3.78 23.02
CA GLU A 231 9.21 2.78 23.92
C GLU A 231 10.27 2.15 24.84
N PRO A 232 9.91 1.74 26.07
CA PRO A 232 10.86 1.12 26.98
C PRO A 232 11.50 -0.14 26.38
N PRO A 233 12.79 -0.39 26.66
CA PRO A 233 13.47 -1.60 26.22
C PRO A 233 12.75 -2.86 26.69
N ARG A 234 12.56 -3.80 25.77
CA ARG A 234 11.94 -5.10 26.01
C ARG A 234 12.61 -6.16 25.15
N THR A 235 13.90 -6.34 25.39
CA THR A 235 14.76 -7.21 24.58
C THR A 235 14.18 -8.62 24.46
N LEU A 236 14.13 -9.12 23.23
CA LEU A 236 13.73 -10.49 22.95
C LEU A 236 14.88 -11.46 23.21
N ALA A 237 14.57 -12.68 23.63
CA ALA A 237 15.56 -13.74 23.71
C ALA A 237 16.15 -14.01 22.31
N PRO A 238 17.47 -14.30 22.18
CA PRO A 238 18.07 -14.62 20.88
C PRO A 238 17.37 -15.75 20.11
N ALA A 239 16.85 -16.74 20.84
CA ALA A 239 16.05 -17.83 20.26
C ALA A 239 14.78 -17.33 19.56
N ALA A 240 14.15 -16.27 20.08
CA ALA A 240 12.97 -15.66 19.47
C ALA A 240 13.32 -15.00 18.13
N LEU A 241 14.41 -14.24 18.07
CA LEU A 241 14.88 -13.61 16.83
C LEU A 241 15.26 -14.66 15.77
N GLN A 242 15.90 -15.75 16.19
CA GLN A 242 16.24 -16.86 15.28
C GLN A 242 14.98 -17.50 14.68
N ARG A 243 13.98 -17.82 15.50
CA ARG A 243 12.71 -18.39 15.03
C ARG A 243 11.90 -17.44 14.17
N LEU A 244 11.91 -16.14 14.47
CA LEU A 244 11.29 -15.15 13.58
C LEU A 244 11.92 -15.20 12.18
N GLY A 245 13.23 -15.41 12.08
CA GLY A 245 13.91 -15.61 10.80
C GLY A 245 13.49 -16.88 10.03
N GLU A 246 12.81 -17.83 10.67
CA GLU A 246 12.24 -19.01 9.99
C GLU A 246 10.87 -18.72 9.37
N LEU A 247 10.20 -17.62 9.75
CA LEU A 247 8.97 -17.17 9.12
C LEU A 247 9.27 -16.80 7.68
N ARG A 248 8.78 -17.61 6.74
CA ARG A 248 8.90 -17.31 5.32
C ARG A 248 7.89 -16.22 4.96
N PRO A 249 8.35 -15.05 4.48
CA PRO A 249 7.47 -14.04 3.93
C PRO A 249 6.86 -14.58 2.62
N ALA A 250 5.61 -14.20 2.34
CA ALA A 250 4.85 -14.71 1.20
C ALA A 250 4.95 -13.86 -0.07
#